data_AF-A0A383AEY7-F1
#
_entry.id   AF-A0A383AEY7-F1
#
_cell.length_a   1.000
_cell.length_b   1.000
_cell.length_c   1.000
_cell.angle_alpha   90.00
_cell.angle_beta   90.00
_cell.angle_gamma   90.00
#
_symmetry.space_group_name_H-M   'P 1'
#
loop_
_entity.id
_entity.type
_entity.pdbx_description
1 polymer ?
#
loop_
_entity_poly.entity_id
_entity_poly.type
_entity_poly.pdbx_seq_one_letter_code
_entity_poly.pdbx_strand_id
1 'polypeptide(L)'
;RIADGKAGSICPHRYLKFNTEFTKKPICRSSTAYQTLKIKEIRGRDDLSEEQKAAHVQETTDRACICFDLSAPALKAMNLPTTSKLNVCVGPNARFFDKVSSLREMVDHIYGRIDLLKGKNRPNMFVNELRLYMEYMAEEVERVRLKLSNQTHEYFEGYKLNLLDGIEYYKEQADNLVAKGRESFLSQLDRLAAEIDAMVLPAPLVLEPA
;
A
#
# COMPACT_ATOMS: atom_id res chain seq x y z
N ARG A 1 0.29 22.28 2.93
CA ARG A 1 1.59 22.07 3.63
C ARG A 1 2.71 21.76 2.65
N ILE A 2 2.68 20.62 1.95
CA ILE A 2 3.72 20.26 0.96
C ILE A 2 3.76 21.29 -0.18
N ALA A 3 2.61 21.63 -0.76
CA ALA A 3 2.50 22.69 -1.78
C ALA A 3 2.99 24.07 -1.32
N ASP A 4 3.00 24.33 0.00
CA ASP A 4 3.47 25.59 0.59
C ASP A 4 4.97 25.54 0.97
N GLY A 5 5.70 24.51 0.52
CA GLY A 5 7.11 24.29 0.86
C GLY A 5 7.35 23.85 2.31
N LYS A 6 6.30 23.51 3.06
CA LYS A 6 6.36 23.12 4.48
C LYS A 6 6.11 21.62 4.64
N ALA A 7 7.02 20.83 4.09
CA ALA A 7 6.97 19.38 4.19
C ALA A 7 7.18 18.88 5.64
N GLY A 8 6.51 17.78 5.98
CA GLY A 8 6.65 17.10 7.25
C GLY A 8 5.86 17.70 8.43
N SER A 9 5.81 16.92 9.50
CA SER A 9 5.18 17.25 10.76
C SER A 9 6.16 17.91 11.73
N ILE A 10 5.65 18.82 12.58
CA ILE A 10 6.41 19.36 13.72
C ILE A 10 6.64 18.31 14.82
N CYS A 11 6.12 17.08 14.63
CA CYS A 11 6.28 15.92 15.51
C CYS A 11 5.81 16.23 16.95
N PRO A 12 4.53 16.56 17.16
CA PRO A 12 4.02 16.98 18.47
C PRO A 12 4.20 15.91 19.54
N HIS A 13 3.98 14.63 19.20
CA HIS A 13 4.01 13.52 20.15
C HIS A 13 5.38 12.87 20.35
N ARG A 14 6.29 12.96 19.38
CA ARG A 14 7.68 12.47 19.49
C ARG A 14 7.87 10.97 19.76
N TYR A 15 6.84 10.12 19.68
CA TYR A 15 6.94 8.69 19.99
C TYR A 15 7.80 7.85 19.02
N LEU A 16 7.67 8.06 17.70
CA LEU A 16 8.33 7.19 16.70
C LEU A 16 9.61 7.80 16.11
N LYS A 17 10.53 8.19 16.98
CA LYS A 17 11.83 8.77 16.61
C LYS A 17 12.91 7.69 16.68
N PHE A 18 13.25 7.10 15.54
CA PHE A 18 14.21 5.99 15.48
C PHE A 18 15.28 6.14 14.38
N ASN A 19 15.17 7.13 13.50
CA ASN A 19 16.11 7.30 12.39
C ASN A 19 17.24 8.25 12.77
N THR A 20 18.49 7.83 12.54
CA THR A 20 19.72 8.58 12.83
C THR A 20 20.52 8.94 11.57
N GLU A 21 19.89 8.88 10.39
CA GLU A 21 20.54 9.08 9.08
C GLU A 21 21.25 10.44 9.00
N PHE A 22 20.67 11.49 9.57
CA PHE A 22 21.23 12.85 9.52
C PHE A 22 21.67 13.41 10.87
N THR A 23 21.29 12.77 11.98
CA THR A 23 21.47 13.33 13.32
C THR A 23 21.82 12.27 14.34
N LYS A 24 22.74 12.59 15.28
CA LYS A 24 23.09 11.71 16.40
C LYS A 24 21.89 11.37 17.29
N LYS A 25 21.01 12.35 17.51
CA LYS A 25 19.73 12.13 18.19
C LYS A 25 18.71 11.62 17.18
N PRO A 26 18.00 10.51 17.44
CA PRO A 26 17.01 9.99 16.50
C PRO A 26 15.90 11.01 16.19
N ILE A 27 15.54 11.10 14.91
CA ILE A 27 14.42 11.91 14.42
C ILE A 27 13.40 11.04 13.68
N CYS A 28 12.19 11.56 13.53
CA CYS A 28 11.11 10.87 12.81
C CYS A 28 11.23 11.16 11.31
N ARG A 29 11.08 10.15 10.46
CA ARG A 29 11.16 10.31 9.00
C ARG A 29 10.03 11.16 8.42
N SER A 30 8.89 11.25 9.11
CA SER A 30 7.78 12.14 8.76
C SER A 30 7.92 13.55 9.34
N SER A 31 9.03 13.86 10.03
CA SER A 31 9.23 15.20 10.62
C SER A 31 9.77 16.20 9.60
N THR A 32 9.45 17.48 9.79
CA THR A 32 10.01 18.58 8.98
C THR A 32 11.53 18.57 9.02
N ALA A 33 12.16 18.28 10.17
CA ALA A 33 13.60 18.21 10.29
C ALA A 33 14.23 17.17 9.35
N TYR A 34 13.67 15.95 9.33
CA TYR A 34 14.17 14.88 8.44
C TYR A 34 13.90 15.19 6.97
N GLN A 35 12.65 15.56 6.63
CA GLN A 35 12.27 15.77 5.23
C GLN A 35 13.06 16.92 4.60
N THR A 36 13.34 18.01 5.32
CA THR A 36 14.18 19.10 4.82
C THR A 36 15.60 18.63 4.49
N LEU A 37 16.21 17.82 5.37
CA LEU A 37 17.56 17.29 5.17
C LEU A 37 17.60 16.31 3.99
N LYS A 38 16.61 15.40 3.92
CA LYS A 38 16.55 14.40 2.85
C LYS A 38 16.29 15.04 1.49
N ILE A 39 15.39 16.01 1.39
CA ILE A 39 15.14 16.74 0.13
C ILE A 39 16.39 17.50 -0.32
N LYS A 40 17.16 18.08 0.61
CA LYS A 40 18.43 18.73 0.27
C LYS A 40 19.46 17.73 -0.30
N GLU A 41 19.58 16.56 0.33
CA GLU A 41 20.43 15.48 -0.18
C GLU A 41 20.01 15.05 -1.60
N ILE A 42 18.72 14.75 -1.81
CA ILE A 42 18.19 14.32 -3.11
C ILE A 42 18.48 15.35 -4.21
N ARG A 43 18.29 16.64 -3.93
CA ARG A 43 18.55 17.71 -4.89
C ARG A 43 20.03 17.87 -5.25
N GLY A 44 20.93 17.47 -4.36
CA GLY A 44 22.38 17.50 -4.58
C GLY A 44 22.95 16.25 -5.23
N ARG A 45 22.11 15.26 -5.61
CA ARG A 45 22.57 14.04 -6.29
C ARG A 45 22.66 14.25 -7.79
N ASP A 46 23.86 14.12 -8.33
CA ASP A 46 24.11 14.22 -9.78
C ASP A 46 23.86 12.92 -10.54
N ASP A 47 23.71 11.81 -9.82
CA ASP A 47 23.49 10.47 -10.40
C ASP A 47 22.00 10.13 -10.64
N LEU A 48 21.12 11.08 -10.35
CA LEU A 48 19.67 11.00 -10.56
C LEU A 48 19.21 11.98 -11.65
N SER A 49 18.33 11.52 -12.53
CA SER A 49 17.59 12.41 -13.44
C SER A 49 16.59 13.30 -12.68
N GLU A 50 16.09 14.35 -13.31
CA GLU A 50 15.07 15.22 -12.70
C GLU A 50 13.77 14.46 -12.37
N GLU A 51 13.37 13.50 -13.22
CA GLU A 51 12.25 12.59 -12.95
C GLU A 51 12.50 11.77 -11.67
N GLN A 52 13.69 11.18 -11.54
CA GLN A 52 14.07 10.40 -10.37
C GLN A 52 14.11 11.28 -9.11
N LYS A 53 14.72 12.47 -9.18
CA LYS A 53 14.72 13.42 -8.04
C LYS A 53 13.30 13.77 -7.61
N ALA A 54 12.39 14.03 -8.54
CA ALA A 54 10.99 14.31 -8.23
C ALA A 54 10.32 13.13 -7.52
N ALA A 55 10.51 11.90 -8.00
CA ALA A 55 9.98 10.69 -7.37
C ALA A 55 10.54 10.45 -5.96
N HIS A 56 11.84 10.65 -5.75
CA HIS A 56 12.50 10.54 -4.43
C HIS A 56 11.97 11.59 -3.44
N VAL A 57 11.74 12.82 -3.91
CA VAL A 57 11.10 13.87 -3.10
C VAL A 57 9.67 13.47 -2.75
N GLN A 58 8.90 12.99 -3.72
CA GLN A 58 7.52 12.56 -3.50
C GLN A 58 7.44 11.48 -2.41
N GLU A 59 8.23 10.40 -2.53
CA GLU A 59 8.28 9.32 -1.53
C GLU A 59 8.65 9.83 -0.13
N THR A 60 9.58 10.79 -0.06
CA THR A 60 9.98 11.41 1.20
C THR A 60 8.81 12.17 1.85
N THR A 61 7.99 12.84 1.03
CA THR A 61 6.91 13.72 1.49
C THR A 61 5.55 13.06 1.67
N ASP A 62 5.31 11.90 1.04
CA ASP A 62 4.07 11.11 1.16
C ASP A 62 3.81 10.56 2.57
N ARG A 63 4.81 10.64 3.44
CA ARG A 63 4.73 10.11 4.79
C ARG A 63 3.86 10.97 5.70
N ALA A 64 2.76 10.37 6.16
CA ALA A 64 1.90 10.92 7.20
C ALA A 64 2.54 10.83 8.61
N CYS A 65 2.00 11.60 9.56
CA CYS A 65 2.42 11.55 10.96
C CYS A 65 1.55 10.58 11.75
N ILE A 66 1.87 9.29 11.65
CA ILE A 66 1.02 8.24 12.24
C ILE A 66 0.82 8.36 13.76
N CYS A 67 1.77 8.93 14.52
CA CYS A 67 1.55 9.20 15.94
C CYS A 67 0.40 10.17 16.21
N PHE A 68 0.23 11.17 15.33
CA PHE A 68 -0.77 12.21 15.44
C PHE A 68 -2.11 11.76 14.86
N ASP A 69 -2.04 10.97 13.79
CA ASP A 69 -3.23 10.46 13.10
C ASP A 69 -3.90 9.33 13.89
N LEU A 70 -3.11 8.38 14.42
CA LEU A 70 -3.63 7.24 15.18
C LEU A 70 -4.03 7.59 16.62
N SER A 71 -3.50 8.68 17.20
CA SER A 71 -3.92 9.14 18.53
C SER A 71 -5.26 9.88 18.50
N ALA A 72 -5.65 10.42 17.33
CA ALA A 72 -6.84 11.26 17.17
C ALA A 72 -8.14 10.62 17.67
N PRO A 73 -8.45 9.34 17.37
CA PRO A 73 -9.67 8.70 17.85
C PRO A 73 -9.72 8.60 19.39
N ALA A 74 -8.59 8.25 20.02
CA ALA A 74 -8.50 8.14 21.47
C ALA A 74 -8.66 9.51 22.15
N LEU A 75 -8.00 10.55 21.63
CA LEU A 75 -8.14 11.92 22.14
C LEU A 75 -9.58 12.40 22.04
N LYS A 76 -10.27 12.12 20.93
CA LYS A 76 -11.68 12.47 20.76
C LYS A 76 -12.59 11.76 21.76
N ALA A 77 -12.39 10.46 21.98
CA ALA A 77 -13.17 9.69 22.96
C ALA A 77 -13.00 10.22 24.40
N MET A 78 -11.81 10.75 24.72
CA MET A 78 -11.50 11.35 26.02
C MET A 78 -11.86 12.83 26.15
N ASN A 79 -12.50 13.44 25.13
CA ASN A 79 -12.76 14.89 25.06
C ASN A 79 -11.49 15.77 25.21
N LEU A 80 -10.34 15.27 24.71
CA LEU A 80 -9.09 16.02 24.67
C LEU A 80 -8.91 16.73 23.32
N PRO A 81 -8.25 17.90 23.28
CA PRO A 81 -8.08 18.67 22.06
C PRO A 81 -7.20 17.91 21.04
N THR A 82 -7.69 17.83 19.80
CA THR A 82 -6.93 17.34 18.65
C THR A 82 -7.37 18.08 17.39
N THR A 83 -6.41 18.41 16.53
CA THR A 83 -6.66 18.99 15.20
C THR A 83 -6.48 17.96 14.08
N SER A 84 -6.20 16.70 14.44
CA SER A 84 -6.01 15.63 13.48
C SER A 84 -7.35 15.15 12.91
N LYS A 85 -7.32 14.71 11.64
CA LYS A 85 -8.45 14.01 11.04
C LYS A 85 -8.52 12.59 11.63
N LEU A 86 -9.73 12.08 11.83
CA LEU A 86 -9.93 10.70 12.22
C LEU A 86 -9.54 9.80 11.05
N ASN A 87 -8.37 9.18 11.15
CA ASN A 87 -7.92 8.21 10.18
C ASN A 87 -8.17 6.81 10.74
N VAL A 88 -9.06 6.07 10.07
CA VAL A 88 -9.32 4.66 10.34
C VAL A 88 -8.99 3.90 9.07
N CYS A 89 -8.07 2.94 9.16
CA CYS A 89 -7.81 2.05 8.04
C CYS A 89 -8.95 1.03 7.98
N VAL A 90 -9.69 1.03 6.88
CA VAL A 90 -10.66 -0.02 6.57
C VAL A 90 -10.06 -0.93 5.51
N GLY A 91 -10.33 -2.23 5.60
CA GLY A 91 -9.88 -3.17 4.59
C GLY A 91 -10.44 -2.83 3.20
N PRO A 92 -9.79 -3.26 2.11
CA PRO A 92 -10.18 -2.93 0.74
C PRO A 92 -11.59 -3.41 0.38
N ASN A 93 -12.09 -4.42 1.08
CA ASN A 93 -13.45 -4.96 0.94
C ASN A 93 -14.54 -4.07 1.58
N ALA A 94 -14.19 -3.11 2.44
CA ALA A 94 -15.16 -2.22 3.07
C ALA A 94 -15.72 -1.19 2.08
N ARG A 95 -14.99 -0.86 1.00
CA ARG A 95 -15.39 0.15 0.00
C ARG A 95 -16.71 -0.14 -0.71
N PHE A 96 -17.20 -1.38 -0.65
CA PHE A 96 -18.44 -1.79 -1.30
C PHE A 96 -19.68 -1.46 -0.47
N PHE A 97 -19.53 -1.13 0.80
CA PHE A 97 -20.62 -0.70 1.67
C PHE A 97 -20.76 0.82 1.57
N ASP A 98 -21.93 1.30 1.15
CA ASP A 98 -22.22 2.72 0.91
C ASP A 98 -23.39 3.25 1.74
N LYS A 99 -23.92 2.44 2.65
CA LYS A 99 -25.00 2.85 3.57
C LYS A 99 -24.67 2.55 5.03
N VAL A 100 -25.22 3.36 5.91
CA VAL A 100 -25.26 3.06 7.35
C VAL A 100 -26.17 1.85 7.55
N SER A 101 -25.65 0.81 8.20
CA SER A 101 -26.39 -0.41 8.51
C SER A 101 -26.42 -0.62 10.02
N SER A 102 -27.57 -1.04 10.53
CA SER A 102 -27.69 -1.48 11.92
C SER A 102 -26.84 -2.73 12.17
N LEU A 103 -26.51 -3.00 13.45
CA LEU A 103 -25.83 -4.24 13.84
C LEU A 103 -26.59 -5.47 13.34
N ARG A 104 -27.93 -5.46 13.48
CA ARG A 104 -28.79 -6.55 13.02
C ARG A 104 -28.64 -6.77 11.51
N GLU A 105 -28.73 -5.72 10.69
CA GLU A 105 -28.53 -5.85 9.24
C GLU A 105 -27.16 -6.42 8.88
N MET A 106 -26.09 -5.95 9.53
CA MET A 106 -24.74 -6.46 9.26
C MET A 106 -24.59 -7.92 9.66
N VAL A 107 -25.15 -8.33 10.80
CA VAL A 107 -25.17 -9.73 11.24
C VAL A 107 -26.03 -10.58 10.28
N ASP A 108 -27.18 -10.09 9.85
CA ASP A 108 -28.02 -10.75 8.87
C ASP A 108 -27.27 -10.91 7.53
N HIS A 109 -26.44 -9.94 7.14
CA HIS A 109 -25.57 -10.02 5.96
C HIS A 109 -24.45 -11.07 6.08
N ILE A 110 -23.73 -11.07 7.20
CA ILE A 110 -22.62 -12.01 7.47
C ILE A 110 -23.11 -13.46 7.40
N TYR A 111 -24.32 -13.72 7.94
CA TYR A 111 -24.92 -15.06 7.92
C TYR A 111 -25.78 -15.34 6.67
N GLY A 112 -25.74 -14.47 5.65
CA GLY A 112 -26.42 -14.68 4.38
C GLY A 112 -27.95 -14.60 4.41
N ARG A 113 -28.54 -14.07 5.49
CA ARG A 113 -29.99 -13.83 5.62
C ARG A 113 -30.46 -12.65 4.75
N ILE A 114 -29.60 -11.65 4.58
CA ILE A 114 -29.78 -10.56 3.62
C ILE A 114 -28.48 -10.34 2.83
N ASP A 115 -28.56 -9.60 1.73
CA ASP A 115 -27.37 -9.18 0.98
C ASP A 115 -27.33 -7.65 0.88
N LEU A 116 -26.50 -7.03 1.72
CA LEU A 116 -26.28 -5.58 1.72
C LEU A 116 -25.52 -5.09 0.50
N LEU A 117 -24.88 -6.00 -0.25
CA LEU A 117 -24.06 -5.71 -1.42
C LEU A 117 -24.75 -6.12 -2.72
N LYS A 118 -26.05 -6.44 -2.67
CA LYS A 118 -26.83 -6.87 -3.83
C LYS A 118 -26.72 -5.85 -4.97
N GLY A 119 -26.35 -6.31 -6.15
CA GLY A 119 -26.18 -5.46 -7.34
C GLY A 119 -24.85 -4.71 -7.41
N LYS A 120 -23.97 -4.84 -6.40
CA LYS A 120 -22.58 -4.39 -6.50
C LYS A 120 -21.76 -5.45 -7.23
N ASN A 121 -20.95 -5.03 -8.19
CA ASN A 121 -19.96 -5.89 -8.82
C ASN A 121 -18.73 -6.02 -7.92
N ARG A 122 -18.87 -6.78 -6.82
CA ARG A 122 -17.80 -7.05 -5.86
C ARG A 122 -17.08 -8.36 -6.24
N PRO A 123 -15.77 -8.32 -6.55
CA PRO A 123 -14.99 -9.53 -6.73
C PRO A 123 -14.92 -10.33 -5.43
N ASN A 124 -14.63 -11.63 -5.54
CA ASN A 124 -14.28 -12.41 -4.37
C ASN A 124 -13.07 -11.76 -3.65
N MET A 125 -13.04 -11.83 -2.31
CA MET A 125 -11.98 -11.22 -1.52
C MET A 125 -10.58 -11.72 -1.93
N PHE A 126 -10.43 -13.00 -2.29
CA PHE A 126 -9.15 -13.58 -2.74
C PHE A 126 -8.68 -12.97 -4.06
N VAL A 127 -9.61 -12.74 -5.00
CA VAL A 127 -9.30 -12.06 -6.28
C VAL A 127 -8.88 -10.61 -6.04
N ASN A 128 -9.58 -9.91 -5.14
CA ASN A 128 -9.21 -8.53 -4.78
C ASN A 128 -7.81 -8.48 -4.15
N GLU A 129 -7.48 -9.43 -3.29
CA GLU A 129 -6.19 -9.47 -2.61
C GLU A 129 -5.04 -9.79 -3.57
N LEU A 130 -5.21 -10.77 -4.46
CA LEU A 130 -4.24 -11.04 -5.54
C LEU A 130 -4.00 -9.82 -6.42
N ARG A 131 -5.08 -9.09 -6.77
CA ARG A 131 -4.97 -7.85 -7.55
C ARG A 131 -4.14 -6.80 -6.81
N LEU A 132 -4.35 -6.63 -5.50
CA LEU A 132 -3.55 -5.70 -4.70
C LEU A 132 -2.07 -6.08 -4.68
N TYR A 133 -1.75 -7.38 -4.58
CA TYR A 133 -0.36 -7.83 -4.64
C TYR A 133 0.27 -7.63 -6.03
N MET A 134 -0.49 -7.86 -7.11
CA MET A 134 -0.05 -7.60 -8.47
C MET A 134 0.20 -6.10 -8.72
N GLU A 135 -0.71 -5.23 -8.26
CA GLU A 135 -0.56 -3.77 -8.32
C GLU A 135 0.68 -3.32 -7.54
N TYR A 136 0.90 -3.85 -6.33
CA TYR A 136 2.09 -3.57 -5.54
C TYR A 136 3.38 -4.04 -6.24
N MET A 137 3.36 -5.22 -6.86
CA MET A 137 4.51 -5.70 -7.63
C MET A 137 4.84 -4.75 -8.78
N ALA A 138 3.83 -4.25 -9.51
CA ALA A 138 4.02 -3.28 -10.58
C ALA A 138 4.62 -1.96 -10.06
N GLU A 139 4.16 -1.48 -8.90
CA GLU A 139 4.74 -0.32 -8.23
C GLU A 139 6.20 -0.54 -7.83
N GLU A 140 6.56 -1.72 -7.31
CA GLU A 140 7.95 -2.04 -6.95
C GLU A 140 8.86 -2.12 -8.19
N VAL A 141 8.38 -2.65 -9.32
CA VAL A 141 9.11 -2.62 -10.60
C VAL A 141 9.41 -1.18 -11.02
N GLU A 142 8.42 -0.30 -10.93
CA GLU A 142 8.58 1.11 -11.24
C GLU A 142 9.54 1.81 -10.26
N ARG A 143 9.52 1.43 -8.98
CA ARG A 143 10.49 1.92 -7.98
C ARG A 143 11.93 1.54 -8.33
N VAL A 144 12.18 0.36 -8.92
CA VAL A 144 13.51 -0.01 -9.44
C VAL A 144 13.91 0.92 -10.60
N ARG A 145 13.02 1.15 -11.57
CA ARG A 145 13.26 2.09 -12.70
C ARG A 145 13.63 3.49 -12.20
N LEU A 146 12.95 3.95 -11.15
CA LEU A 146 13.15 5.27 -10.53
C LEU A 146 14.31 5.31 -9.52
N LYS A 147 15.10 4.23 -9.36
CA LYS A 147 16.19 4.11 -8.37
C LYS A 147 15.73 4.38 -6.93
N LEU A 148 14.46 4.10 -6.61
CA LEU A 148 13.88 4.16 -5.26
C LEU A 148 14.05 2.83 -4.51
N SER A 149 14.34 1.76 -5.25
CA SER A 149 14.45 0.40 -4.75
C SER A 149 15.61 -0.31 -5.46
N ASN A 150 16.28 -1.20 -4.72
CA ASN A 150 17.40 -2.01 -5.22
C ASN A 150 17.01 -3.48 -5.36
N GLN A 151 15.70 -3.78 -5.46
CA GLN A 151 15.23 -5.14 -5.65
C GLN A 151 15.78 -5.72 -6.94
N THR A 152 16.12 -7.01 -6.92
CA THR A 152 16.77 -7.69 -8.04
C THR A 152 15.74 -8.36 -8.95
N HIS A 153 16.21 -8.80 -10.13
CA HIS A 153 15.38 -9.58 -11.03
C HIS A 153 14.84 -10.85 -10.37
N GLU A 154 15.68 -11.57 -9.62
CA GLU A 154 15.33 -12.82 -8.94
C GLU A 154 14.27 -12.60 -7.85
N TYR A 155 14.27 -11.44 -7.20
CA TYR A 155 13.20 -11.05 -6.28
C TYR A 155 11.84 -11.00 -7.01
N PHE A 156 11.79 -10.37 -8.19
CA PHE A 156 10.55 -10.27 -8.96
C PHE A 156 10.13 -11.58 -9.61
N GLU A 157 11.07 -12.42 -10.05
CA GLU A 157 10.76 -13.77 -10.51
C GLU A 157 10.13 -14.61 -9.40
N GLY A 158 10.73 -14.61 -8.21
CA GLY A 158 10.17 -15.29 -7.04
C GLY A 158 8.80 -14.73 -6.65
N TYR A 159 8.62 -13.41 -6.67
CA TYR A 159 7.33 -12.76 -6.43
C TYR A 159 6.27 -13.25 -7.42
N LYS A 160 6.60 -13.24 -8.71
CA LYS A 160 5.71 -13.68 -9.80
C LYS A 160 5.31 -15.14 -9.63
N LEU A 161 6.28 -16.02 -9.38
CA LEU A 161 6.04 -17.44 -9.16
C LEU A 161 5.08 -17.67 -7.98
N ASN A 162 5.33 -17.00 -6.85
CA ASN A 162 4.47 -17.11 -5.67
C ASN A 162 3.03 -16.65 -5.94
N LEU A 163 2.82 -15.62 -6.76
CA LEU A 163 1.47 -15.19 -7.14
C LEU A 163 0.76 -16.25 -8.00
N LEU A 164 1.46 -16.84 -8.96
CA LEU A 164 0.92 -17.89 -9.83
C LEU A 164 0.60 -19.16 -9.03
N ASP A 165 1.50 -19.57 -8.14
CA ASP A 165 1.27 -20.70 -7.23
C ASP A 165 0.06 -20.44 -6.31
N GLY A 166 -0.08 -19.22 -5.81
CA GLY A 166 -1.26 -18.79 -5.04
C GLY A 166 -2.56 -18.85 -5.84
N ILE A 167 -2.52 -18.50 -7.12
CA ILE A 167 -3.67 -18.62 -8.04
C ILE A 167 -4.04 -20.09 -8.24
N GLU A 168 -3.08 -20.96 -8.53
CA GLU A 168 -3.34 -22.39 -8.72
C GLU A 168 -3.92 -23.01 -7.45
N TYR A 169 -3.38 -22.68 -6.28
CA TYR A 169 -3.94 -23.09 -4.99
C TYR A 169 -5.40 -22.63 -4.83
N TYR A 170 -5.74 -21.39 -5.20
CA TYR A 170 -7.13 -20.92 -5.14
C TYR A 170 -8.06 -21.60 -6.14
N LYS A 171 -7.56 -22.01 -7.33
CA LYS A 171 -8.34 -22.81 -8.28
C LYS A 171 -8.66 -24.19 -7.71
N GLU A 172 -7.67 -24.86 -7.12
CA GLU A 172 -7.87 -26.16 -6.46
C GLU A 172 -8.88 -26.09 -5.31
N GLN A 173 -8.84 -24.99 -4.54
CA GLN A 173 -9.73 -24.78 -3.40
C GLN A 173 -11.06 -24.11 -3.78
N ALA A 174 -11.35 -23.88 -5.06
CA ALA A 174 -12.50 -23.09 -5.49
C ALA A 174 -13.84 -23.60 -4.92
N ASP A 175 -14.02 -24.92 -4.86
CA ASP A 175 -15.23 -25.56 -4.31
C ASP A 175 -15.38 -25.36 -2.78
N ASN A 176 -14.27 -25.18 -2.08
CA ASN A 176 -14.25 -24.93 -0.63
C ASN A 176 -14.40 -23.43 -0.31
N LEU A 177 -13.86 -22.55 -1.16
CA LEU A 177 -13.80 -21.11 -0.93
C LEU A 177 -15.02 -20.35 -1.43
N VAL A 178 -15.75 -20.89 -2.42
CA VAL A 178 -16.77 -20.15 -3.16
C VAL A 178 -18.09 -20.92 -3.22
N ALA A 179 -19.03 -20.56 -2.35
CA ALA A 179 -20.37 -21.14 -2.35
C ALA A 179 -21.25 -20.72 -3.55
N LYS A 180 -21.00 -19.54 -4.15
CA LYS A 180 -21.75 -19.02 -5.32
C LYS A 180 -20.82 -18.27 -6.27
N GLY A 181 -21.03 -18.42 -7.57
CA GLY A 181 -20.26 -17.71 -8.60
C GLY A 181 -18.88 -18.31 -8.89
N ARG A 182 -18.72 -19.64 -8.71
CA ARG A 182 -17.48 -20.38 -8.95
C ARG A 182 -16.87 -20.12 -10.33
N GLU A 183 -17.68 -20.18 -11.40
CA GLU A 183 -17.19 -19.94 -12.76
C GLU A 183 -16.64 -18.53 -12.94
N SER A 184 -17.32 -17.52 -12.38
CA SER A 184 -16.85 -16.14 -12.38
C SER A 184 -15.56 -15.98 -11.58
N PHE A 185 -15.44 -16.68 -10.45
CA PHE A 185 -14.21 -16.69 -9.64
C PHE A 185 -13.03 -17.29 -10.43
N LEU A 186 -13.20 -18.48 -11.02
CA LEU A 186 -12.16 -19.12 -11.83
C LEU A 186 -11.77 -18.26 -13.04
N SER A 187 -12.75 -17.71 -13.76
CA SER A 187 -12.47 -16.82 -14.89
C SER A 187 -11.69 -15.57 -14.48
N GLN A 188 -11.94 -15.03 -13.28
CA GLN A 188 -11.16 -13.91 -12.75
C GLN A 188 -9.73 -14.31 -12.37
N LEU A 189 -9.54 -15.50 -11.81
CA LEU A 189 -8.20 -16.04 -11.52
C LEU A 189 -7.40 -16.28 -12.80
N ASP A 190 -8.02 -16.83 -13.86
CA ASP A 190 -7.36 -17.03 -15.15
C ASP A 190 -6.93 -15.71 -15.80
N ARG A 191 -7.76 -14.66 -15.69
CA ARG A 191 -7.39 -13.32 -16.16
C ARG A 191 -6.22 -12.75 -15.38
N LEU A 192 -6.22 -12.88 -14.06
CA LEU A 192 -5.11 -12.42 -13.22
C LEU A 192 -3.82 -13.18 -13.53
N ALA A 193 -3.88 -14.50 -13.74
CA ALA A 193 -2.71 -15.28 -14.13
C ALA A 193 -2.13 -14.78 -15.46
N ALA A 194 -2.98 -14.54 -16.47
CA ALA A 194 -2.53 -14.00 -17.74
C ALA A 194 -1.95 -12.57 -17.61
N GLU A 195 -2.55 -11.72 -16.77
CA GLU A 195 -2.03 -10.38 -16.45
C GLU A 195 -0.63 -10.47 -15.81
N ILE A 196 -0.45 -11.35 -14.82
CA ILE A 196 0.84 -11.59 -14.14
C ILE A 196 1.88 -12.16 -15.09
N ASP A 197 1.51 -13.11 -15.95
CA ASP A 197 2.41 -13.71 -16.94
C ASP A 197 2.92 -12.69 -17.94
N ALA A 198 2.06 -11.74 -18.35
CA ALA A 198 2.41 -10.66 -19.26
C ALA A 198 3.26 -9.54 -18.61
N MET A 199 3.44 -9.53 -17.28
CA MET A 199 4.24 -8.50 -16.62
C MET A 199 5.71 -8.59 -17.03
N VAL A 200 6.26 -7.44 -17.44
CA VAL A 200 7.68 -7.27 -17.77
C VAL A 200 8.45 -7.01 -16.49
N LEU A 201 9.46 -7.84 -16.23
CA LEU A 201 10.32 -7.70 -15.06
C LEU A 201 11.53 -6.80 -15.38
N PRO A 202 12.11 -6.11 -14.37
CA PRO A 202 13.36 -5.40 -14.55
C PRO A 202 14.45 -6.33 -15.08
N ALA A 203 15.30 -5.84 -15.99
CA ALA A 203 16.41 -6.64 -16.49
C ALA A 203 17.35 -7.06 -15.33
N PRO A 204 17.99 -8.25 -15.42
CA PRO A 204 19.04 -8.62 -14.48
C PRO A 204 20.11 -7.53 -14.44
N LEU A 205 20.63 -7.25 -13.24
CA LEU A 205 21.77 -6.37 -13.10
C LEU A 205 22.96 -7.02 -13.82
N VAL A 206 23.30 -6.52 -15.00
CA VAL A 206 24.52 -6.93 -15.69
C VAL A 206 25.67 -6.39 -14.85
N LEU A 207 26.35 -7.27 -14.13
CA LEU A 207 27.64 -6.95 -13.52
C LEU A 207 28.61 -6.64 -14.67
N GLU A 208 28.96 -5.36 -14.85
CA GLU A 208 30.05 -5.01 -15.76
C GLU A 208 31.31 -5.73 -15.28
N PRO A 209 32.05 -6.43 -16.16
CA PRO A 209 33.29 -7.06 -15.78
C PRO A 209 34.30 -5.99 -15.34
N ALA A 210 34.91 -6.23 -14.17
CA ALA A 210 35.90 -5.37 -13.54
C ALA A 210 37.17 -5.16 -14.37
#